data_AF-A0AAQ3X7J6-F1
#
_entry.id   AF-A0AAQ3X7J6-F1
#
_cell.length_a   1.000
_cell.length_b   1.000
_cell.length_c   1.000
_cell.angle_alpha   90.00
_cell.angle_beta   90.00
_cell.angle_gamma   90.00
#
_symmetry.space_group_name_H-M   'P 1'
#
loop_
_entity.id
_entity.type
_entity.pdbx_description
1 polymer ?
#
loop_
_entity_poly.entity_id
_entity_poly.type
_entity_poly.pdbx_seq_one_letter_code
_entity_poly.pdbx_strand_id
1 'polypeptide(L)'
;MSFRFAHVRRAVEATIIARVTSGSGRFAACFTARTASIGEDVVLLDSRGQEVSVADDGEVVLWRRVVVVEHQGELVLGMEDAALL
;
A
#
# COMPACT_ATOMS: atom_id res chain seq x y z
N MET A 1 -11.32 4.83 23.78
CA MET A 1 -11.31 4.41 22.37
C MET A 1 -12.09 5.46 21.57
N SER A 2 -11.48 6.11 20.58
CA SER A 2 -12.17 7.01 19.66
C SER A 2 -12.24 6.36 18.28
N PHE A 3 -13.35 6.55 17.59
CA PHE A 3 -13.55 6.06 16.22
C PHE A 3 -13.77 7.24 15.29
N ARG A 4 -13.25 7.14 14.08
CA ARG A 4 -13.49 8.09 12.99
C ARG A 4 -14.14 7.35 11.83
N PHE A 5 -15.14 7.97 11.23
CA PHE A 5 -15.80 7.47 10.05
C PHE A 5 -15.50 8.41 8.89
N ALA A 6 -15.23 7.83 7.73
CA ALA A 6 -15.15 8.55 6.48
C ALA A 6 -16.21 7.99 5.53
N HIS A 7 -16.84 8.87 4.75
CA HIS A 7 -17.91 8.51 3.84
C HIS A 7 -17.54 8.93 2.42
N VAL A 8 -17.60 7.96 1.50
CA VAL A 8 -17.43 8.16 0.06
C VAL A 8 -18.75 7.83 -0.62
N ARG A 9 -19.29 8.78 -1.41
CA ARG A 9 -20.62 8.66 -2.02
C ARG A 9 -20.71 7.52 -3.04
N ARG A 10 -19.61 7.29 -3.77
CA ARG A 10 -19.45 6.18 -4.73
C ARG A 10 -18.05 5.64 -4.59
N ALA A 11 -17.95 4.34 -4.36
CA ALA A 11 -16.71 3.64 -4.12
C ALA A 11 -16.46 2.58 -5.21
N VAL A 12 -15.19 2.34 -5.49
CA VAL A 12 -14.70 1.25 -6.32
C VAL A 12 -13.59 0.51 -5.58
N GLU A 13 -13.39 -0.76 -5.93
CA GLU A 13 -12.24 -1.53 -5.46
C GLU A 13 -11.08 -1.36 -6.45
N ALA A 14 -9.90 -1.07 -5.92
CA ALA A 14 -8.66 -1.03 -6.68
C ALA A 14 -7.73 -2.15 -6.20
N THR A 15 -7.32 -3.01 -7.13
CA THR A 15 -6.30 -4.04 -6.89
C THR A 15 -4.93 -3.46 -7.20
N ILE A 16 -4.00 -3.59 -6.25
CA ILE A 16 -2.64 -3.05 -6.31
C ILE A 16 -1.67 -4.20 -6.50
N ILE A 17 -0.76 -4.00 -7.46
CA ILE A 17 0.36 -4.88 -7.76
C ILE A 17 1.61 -4.01 -7.78
N ALA A 18 2.63 -4.39 -7.02
CA ALA A 18 3.94 -3.76 -7.05
C ALA A 18 4.95 -4.77 -7.60
N ARG A 19 5.89 -4.31 -8.44
CA ARG A 19 6.86 -5.16 -9.11
C ARG A 19 8.25 -4.52 -9.09
N VAL A 20 9.26 -5.30 -8.76
CA VAL A 20 10.66 -4.92 -8.87
C VAL A 20 11.07 -5.11 -10.33
N THR A 21 11.36 -4.00 -11.03
CA THR A 21 11.78 -4.04 -12.44
C THR A 21 13.29 -4.08 -12.62
N SER A 22 14.06 -3.73 -11.58
CA SER A 22 15.52 -3.67 -11.60
C SER A 22 16.09 -3.70 -10.19
N GLY A 23 17.34 -4.16 -10.04
CA GLY A 23 18.02 -4.26 -8.74
C GLY A 23 17.91 -5.64 -8.11
N SER A 24 18.46 -5.80 -6.91
CA SER A 24 18.56 -7.10 -6.23
C SER A 24 17.26 -7.60 -5.60
N GLY A 25 16.21 -6.76 -5.53
CA GLY A 25 14.98 -7.07 -4.79
C GLY A 25 15.15 -7.16 -3.27
N ARG A 26 16.36 -6.91 -2.75
CA ARG A 26 16.69 -6.99 -1.33
C ARG A 26 16.56 -5.62 -0.69
N PHE A 27 15.40 -5.34 -0.12
CA PHE A 27 15.10 -4.09 0.56
C PHE A 27 14.07 -4.31 1.68
N ALA A 28 14.00 -3.37 2.62
CA ALA A 28 12.95 -3.30 3.62
C ALA A 28 12.04 -2.10 3.29
N ALA A 29 10.73 -2.26 3.34
CA ALA A 29 9.80 -1.19 2.99
C ALA A 29 8.43 -1.30 3.65
N CYS A 30 7.81 -0.13 3.82
CA CYS A 30 6.39 0.02 4.10
C CYS A 30 5.70 0.54 2.83
N PHE A 31 4.69 -0.18 2.35
CA PHE A 31 3.83 0.21 1.26
C PHE A 31 2.47 0.64 1.80
N THR A 32 2.02 1.82 1.40
CA THR A 32 0.74 2.38 1.82
C THR A 32 -0.11 2.77 0.63
N ALA A 33 -1.41 2.83 0.87
CA ALA A 33 -2.38 3.38 -0.06
C ALA A 33 -3.36 4.27 0.69
N ARG A 34 -3.77 5.38 0.07
CA ARG A 34 -4.74 6.29 0.65
C ARG A 34 -5.69 6.79 -0.42
N THR A 35 -6.99 6.84 -0.12
CA THR A 35 -7.89 7.65 -0.94
C THR A 35 -7.72 9.11 -0.48
N ALA A 36 -7.41 10.01 -1.42
CA ALA A 36 -6.98 11.37 -1.08
C ALA A 36 -8.02 12.15 -0.25
N SER A 37 -9.31 11.90 -0.49
CA SER A 37 -10.43 12.54 0.23
C SER A 37 -10.61 12.09 1.68
N ILE A 38 -10.02 10.97 2.10
CA ILE A 38 -10.06 10.48 3.50
C ILE A 38 -8.80 10.91 4.27
N GLY A 39 -7.64 10.91 3.61
CA GLY A 39 -6.38 11.29 4.25
C GLY A 39 -5.91 10.31 5.32
N GLU A 40 -6.25 9.03 5.21
CA GLU A 40 -5.78 7.96 6.10
C GLU A 40 -5.11 6.86 5.29
N ASP A 41 -3.94 6.44 5.76
CA ASP A 41 -3.15 5.43 5.06
C ASP A 41 -3.58 4.02 5.45
N VAL A 42 -3.78 3.21 4.44
CA VAL A 42 -3.96 1.77 4.54
C VAL A 42 -2.61 1.12 4.26
N VAL A 43 -2.08 0.41 5.25
CA VAL A 43 -0.85 -0.38 5.08
C VAL A 43 -1.14 -1.59 4.21
N LEU A 44 -0.43 -1.69 3.08
CA LEU A 44 -0.47 -2.81 2.15
C LEU A 44 0.56 -3.89 2.51
N LEU A 45 1.71 -3.44 3.01
CA LEU A 45 2.82 -4.24 3.51
C LEU A 45 3.65 -3.34 4.44
N ASP A 46 4.11 -3.87 5.56
CA ASP A 46 5.15 -3.23 6.37
C ASP A 46 6.17 -4.30 6.76
N SER A 47 7.36 -4.27 6.16
CA SER A 47 8.34 -5.32 6.39
C SER A 47 9.01 -5.22 7.77
N ARG A 48 8.81 -4.12 8.53
CA ARG A 48 9.38 -3.90 9.87
C ARG A 48 10.89 -4.14 9.92
N GLY A 49 11.60 -3.57 8.95
CA GLY A 49 13.04 -3.73 8.77
C GLY A 49 13.48 -5.10 8.25
N GLN A 50 12.57 -6.05 8.02
CA GLN A 50 12.90 -7.34 7.38
C GLN A 50 12.93 -7.19 5.85
N GLU A 51 13.60 -8.12 5.19
CA GLU A 51 13.63 -8.18 3.72
C GLU A 51 12.22 -8.45 3.18
N VAL A 52 11.81 -7.64 2.19
CA VAL A 52 10.52 -7.80 1.50
C VAL A 52 10.54 -9.09 0.68
N SER A 53 9.48 -9.89 0.80
CA SER A 53 9.30 -11.07 -0.04
C SER A 53 8.92 -10.67 -1.46
N VAL A 54 9.74 -11.07 -2.44
CA VAL A 54 9.54 -10.84 -3.87
C VAL A 54 9.48 -12.19 -4.57
N ALA A 55 8.45 -12.41 -5.39
CA ALA A 55 8.28 -13.62 -6.19
C ALA A 55 9.28 -13.68 -7.35
N ASP A 56 9.43 -14.86 -7.96
CA ASP A 56 10.37 -15.09 -9.07
C ASP A 56 10.11 -14.19 -10.29
N ASP A 57 8.87 -13.73 -10.47
CA ASP A 57 8.48 -12.81 -11.54
C ASP A 57 8.71 -11.32 -11.19
N GLY A 58 9.24 -11.05 -9.99
CA GLY A 58 9.49 -9.72 -9.46
C GLY A 58 8.31 -9.10 -8.70
N GLU A 59 7.17 -9.79 -8.56
CA GLU A 59 6.03 -9.24 -7.82
C GLU A 59 6.29 -9.19 -6.32
N VAL A 60 6.00 -8.05 -5.70
CA VAL A 60 6.07 -7.87 -4.25
C VAL A 60 4.87 -8.54 -3.58
N VAL A 61 5.13 -9.37 -2.57
CA VAL A 61 4.08 -10.05 -1.80
C VAL A 61 3.48 -9.09 -0.78
N LEU A 62 2.46 -8.33 -1.19
CA LEU A 62 1.67 -7.47 -0.30
C LEU A 62 0.73 -8.30 0.59
N TRP A 63 0.56 -7.90 1.86
CA TRP A 63 -0.42 -8.49 2.79
C TRP A 63 -1.86 -8.13 2.41
N ARG A 64 -2.05 -6.90 1.94
CA ARG A 64 -3.32 -6.41 1.41
C ARG A 64 -3.10 -5.86 0.01
N ARG A 65 -3.96 -6.28 -0.92
CA ARG A 65 -3.89 -5.87 -2.33
C ARG A 65 -5.09 -5.08 -2.81
N VAL A 66 -6.20 -5.12 -2.06
CA VAL A 66 -7.44 -4.43 -2.46
C VAL A 66 -7.72 -3.28 -1.50
N VAL A 67 -7.90 -2.09 -2.05
CA VAL A 67 -8.33 -0.89 -1.32
C VAL A 67 -9.61 -0.34 -1.91
N VAL A 68 -10.39 0.33 -1.06
CA VAL A 68 -11.59 1.05 -1.49
C VAL A 68 -11.20 2.48 -1.82
N VAL A 69 -11.58 2.92 -3.01
CA VAL A 69 -11.24 4.25 -3.55
C VAL A 69 -12.51 4.95 -3.96
N GLU A 70 -12.54 6.27 -3.84
CA GLU A 70 -13.60 7.08 -4.43
C GLU A 70 -13.61 6.96 -5.97
N HIS A 71 -14.79 6.73 -6.56
CA HIS A 71 -14.93 6.45 -8.01
C HIS A 71 -14.36 7.54 -8.94
N GLN A 72 -14.40 8.80 -8.51
CA GLN A 72 -13.84 9.95 -9.22
C GLN A 72 -12.86 10.72 -8.32
N GLY A 73 -12.11 9.99 -7.52
CA GLY A 73 -11.08 10.54 -6.65
C GLY A 73 -9.70 10.03 -7.02
N GLU A 74 -8.74 10.33 -6.15
CA GLU A 74 -7.35 9.94 -6.31
C GLU A 74 -7.00 8.82 -5.33
N LEU A 75 -6.34 7.78 -5.84
CA LEU A 75 -5.62 6.79 -5.06
C LEU A 75 -4.15 7.22 -5.03
N VAL A 76 -3.64 7.53 -3.85
CA VAL A 76 -2.22 7.82 -3.63
C VAL A 76 -1.55 6.55 -3.10
N LEU A 77 -0.43 6.19 -3.71
CA LEU A 77 0.41 5.07 -3.27
C LEU A 77 1.68 5.64 -2.63
N GLY A 78 2.06 5.10 -1.49
CA GLY A 78 3.28 5.46 -0.76
C GLY A 78 4.22 4.26 -0.64
N MET A 79 5.52 4.55 -0.62
CA MET A 79 6.57 3.60 -0.30
C MET A 79 7.63 4.32 0.52
N GLU A 80 7.97 3.76 1.68
CA GLU A 80 8.95 4.31 2.61
C GLU A 80 9.91 3.21 3.07
N ASP A 81 11.13 3.60 3.43
CA ASP A 81 12.12 2.69 4.02
C ASP A 81 11.61 2.20 5.38
N ALA A 82 11.54 0.88 5.59
CA ALA A 82 11.07 0.32 6.86
C ALA A 82 12.17 0.25 7.94
N ALA A 83 13.33 0.87 7.71
CA ALA A 83 14.52 0.74 8.55
C ALA A 83 14.52 1.59 9.84
N LEU A 84 13.51 2.44 10.09
CA LEU A 84 13.55 3.45 11.18
C LEU A 84 12.24 3.63 11.99
N LEU A 85 11.42 2.59 12.16
CA LEU A 85 10.32 2.60 13.14
C LEU A 85 10.56 1.60 14.28
#